data_AF-A0A1V6MLW4-F1
#
_entry.id   AF-A0A1V6MLW4-F1
#
_cell.length_a   1.000
_cell.length_b   1.000
_cell.length_c   1.000
_cell.angle_alpha   90.00
_cell.angle_beta   90.00
_cell.angle_gamma   90.00
#
_symmetry.space_group_name_H-M   'P 1'
#
loop_
_entity.id
_entity.type
_entity.pdbx_description
1 polymer ?
#
loop_
_entity_poly.entity_id
_entity_poly.type
_entity_poly.pdbx_seq_one_letter_code
_entity_poly.pdbx_strand_id
1 'polypeptide(L)'
;MSRRSGILEFAVLGLLRESPMHGYELRKRLNTSLGVFRAFSYGTLYPCLKTLVTNGWLIEETGNSPEDTLAAPLTGRRAKIVYRLTAEGKEHFEELLSQTGPDAYEDETFAARFAFFGQTSRDVRMRVLEGRRSRLEERLEKMRASLARTRERLDDYTLELQRHGMESVEREVRWLNELIESERAGRDLKGSGSGGAAQQNTTSGSAGGLPRPGDTPGTDTPGETAT
;
A
#
# COMPACT_ATOMS: atom_id res chain seq x y z
N MET A 1 8.86 22.73 4.14
CA MET A 1 8.20 22.28 2.88
C MET A 1 6.69 22.13 3.12
N SER A 2 5.89 21.86 2.08
CA SER A 2 4.49 21.43 2.26
C SER A 2 4.43 19.95 2.71
N ARG A 3 3.44 19.57 3.55
CA ARG A 3 3.29 18.18 4.06
C ARG A 3 3.26 17.15 2.93
N ARG A 4 2.50 17.40 1.86
CA ARG A 4 2.41 16.53 0.68
C ARG A 4 3.74 16.39 -0.09
N SER A 5 4.66 17.36 0.05
CA SER A 5 6.01 17.29 -0.52
C SER A 5 6.93 16.40 0.31
N GLY A 6 6.90 16.52 1.64
CA GLY A 6 7.69 15.66 2.53
C GLY A 6 7.26 14.18 2.46
N ILE A 7 5.96 13.93 2.28
CA ILE A 7 5.42 12.58 2.04
C ILE A 7 5.92 11.99 0.71
N LEU A 8 6.01 12.80 -0.35
CA LEU A 8 6.53 12.38 -1.65
C LEU A 8 8.03 12.10 -1.57
N GLU A 9 8.80 12.98 -0.94
CA GLU A 9 10.23 12.79 -0.65
C GLU A 9 10.47 11.48 0.10
N PHE A 10 9.82 11.29 1.25
CA PHE A 10 9.92 10.08 2.06
C PHE A 10 9.63 8.82 1.24
N ALA A 11 8.55 8.81 0.44
CA ALA A 11 8.17 7.64 -0.35
C ALA A 11 9.07 7.39 -1.58
N VAL A 12 9.67 8.44 -2.16
CA VAL A 12 10.67 8.29 -3.23
C VAL A 12 11.97 7.69 -2.68
N LEU A 13 12.45 8.17 -1.53
CA LEU A 13 13.64 7.63 -0.86
C LEU A 13 13.42 6.16 -0.44
N GLY A 14 12.25 5.84 0.14
CA GLY A 14 11.88 4.48 0.55
C GLY A 14 11.80 3.47 -0.61
N LEU A 15 11.36 3.90 -1.80
CA LEU A 15 11.41 3.05 -3.00
C LEU A 15 12.83 2.88 -3.54
N LEU A 16 13.63 3.95 -3.57
CA LEU A 16 15.00 3.92 -4.09
C LEU A 16 16.00 3.21 -3.17
N ARG A 17 15.61 2.94 -1.92
CA ARG A 17 16.30 2.05 -0.98
C ARG A 17 16.17 0.57 -1.37
N GLU A 18 15.10 0.16 -2.05
CA GLU A 18 14.90 -1.22 -2.54
C GLU A 18 15.74 -1.50 -3.80
N SER A 19 15.64 -0.60 -4.78
CA SER A 19 16.27 -0.76 -6.09
C SER A 19 16.37 0.59 -6.82
N PRO A 20 17.49 0.90 -7.49
CA PRO A 20 17.54 1.99 -8.48
C PRO A 20 16.47 1.78 -9.55
N MET A 21 15.78 2.85 -9.97
CA MET A 21 14.65 2.75 -10.91
C MET A 21 14.39 4.06 -11.66
N HIS A 22 13.62 4.00 -12.74
CA HIS A 22 13.27 5.15 -13.57
C HIS A 22 12.14 6.01 -12.96
N GLY A 23 12.09 7.30 -13.31
CA GLY A 23 11.03 8.23 -12.86
C GLY A 23 9.59 7.80 -13.22
N TYR A 24 9.42 7.04 -14.31
CA TYR A 24 8.14 6.42 -14.66
C TYR A 24 7.75 5.29 -13.70
N GLU A 25 8.70 4.42 -13.36
CA GLU A 25 8.52 3.28 -12.46
C GLU A 25 8.27 3.74 -11.03
N LEU A 26 8.98 4.79 -10.58
CA LEU A 26 8.71 5.47 -9.31
C LEU A 26 7.25 5.89 -9.23
N ARG A 27 6.72 6.63 -10.22
CA ARG A 27 5.30 7.03 -10.21
C ARG A 27 4.37 5.82 -10.15
N LYS A 28 4.67 4.76 -10.90
CA LYS A 28 3.87 3.53 -10.90
C LYS A 28 3.86 2.87 -9.52
N ARG A 29 5.03 2.62 -8.93
CA ARG A 29 5.17 2.02 -7.59
C ARG A 29 4.53 2.89 -6.50
N LEU A 30 4.80 4.21 -6.47
CA LEU A 30 4.20 5.16 -5.51
C LEU A 30 2.67 5.07 -5.49
N ASN A 31 2.03 5.11 -6.67
CA ASN A 31 0.59 5.07 -6.79
C ASN A 31 -0.01 3.67 -6.48
N THR A 32 0.81 2.61 -6.47
CA THR A 32 0.41 1.27 -6.03
C THR A 32 0.58 1.09 -4.51
N SER A 33 1.73 1.47 -3.94
CA SER A 33 2.04 1.25 -2.52
C SER A 33 1.30 2.21 -1.57
N LEU A 34 1.06 3.46 -2.01
CA LEU A 34 0.34 4.46 -1.21
C LEU A 34 -1.18 4.46 -1.47
N GLY A 35 -1.66 3.60 -2.36
CA GLY A 35 -3.07 3.42 -2.70
C GLY A 35 -3.66 4.52 -3.60
N VAL A 36 -4.84 4.22 -4.16
CA VAL A 36 -5.55 5.08 -5.15
C VAL A 36 -5.84 6.50 -4.66
N PHE A 37 -6.01 6.72 -3.36
CA PHE A 37 -6.24 8.05 -2.77
C PHE A 37 -4.98 8.94 -2.74
N ARG A 38 -3.79 8.38 -3.02
CA ARG A 38 -2.49 9.08 -3.00
C ARG A 38 -1.87 9.25 -4.38
N ALA A 39 -2.68 9.47 -5.41
CA ALA A 39 -2.17 9.67 -6.76
C ALA A 39 -1.19 10.86 -6.85
N PHE A 40 0.08 10.56 -7.16
CA PHE A 40 1.09 11.56 -7.53
C PHE A 40 1.11 11.74 -9.05
N SER A 41 1.54 12.93 -9.49
CA SER A 41 1.64 13.33 -10.90
C SER A 41 3.10 13.51 -11.32
N TYR A 42 3.39 13.47 -12.62
CA TYR A 42 4.74 13.79 -13.10
C TYR A 42 5.16 15.24 -12.75
N GLY A 43 4.20 16.17 -12.74
CA GLY A 43 4.42 17.56 -12.32
C GLY A 43 4.72 17.76 -10.83
N THR A 44 4.50 16.73 -9.99
CA THR A 44 4.95 16.73 -8.58
C THR A 44 6.22 15.89 -8.40
N LEU A 45 6.33 14.76 -9.10
CA LEU A 45 7.45 13.83 -8.97
C LEU A 45 8.78 14.40 -9.52
N TYR A 46 8.81 14.96 -10.73
CA TYR A 46 10.08 15.42 -11.31
C TYR A 46 10.70 16.64 -10.59
N PRO A 47 9.93 17.64 -10.13
CA PRO A 47 10.47 18.68 -9.26
C PRO A 47 11.01 18.15 -7.94
N CYS A 48 10.33 17.16 -7.32
CA CYS A 48 10.84 16.48 -6.13
C CYS A 48 12.17 15.79 -6.41
N LEU A 49 12.24 14.92 -7.42
CA LEU A 49 13.48 14.23 -7.83
C LEU A 49 14.65 15.20 -8.06
N LYS A 50 14.40 16.31 -8.78
CA LYS A 50 15.42 17.35 -8.98
C LYS A 50 15.92 17.94 -7.65
N THR A 51 15.04 18.20 -6.69
CA THR A 51 15.44 18.67 -5.35
C THR A 51 16.27 17.62 -4.61
N LEU A 52 15.85 16.34 -4.61
CA LEU A 52 16.60 15.28 -3.92
C LEU A 52 18.00 15.06 -4.52
N VAL A 53 18.14 15.20 -5.85
CA VAL A 53 19.45 15.21 -6.54
C VAL A 53 20.26 16.46 -6.18
N THR A 54 19.64 17.63 -6.15
CA THR A 54 20.31 18.90 -5.76
C THR A 54 20.81 18.86 -4.32
N ASN A 55 20.13 18.14 -3.44
CA ASN A 55 20.51 17.92 -2.04
C ASN A 55 21.57 16.81 -1.85
N GLY A 56 22.01 16.13 -2.92
CA GLY A 56 22.97 15.02 -2.83
C GLY A 56 22.40 13.70 -2.29
N TRP A 57 21.09 13.60 -2.07
CA TRP A 57 20.44 12.38 -1.58
C TRP A 57 20.19 11.35 -2.69
N LEU A 58 20.10 11.80 -3.94
CA LEU A 58 20.00 10.97 -5.13
C LEU A 58 21.11 11.31 -6.14
N ILE A 59 21.50 10.33 -6.95
CA ILE A 59 22.26 10.54 -8.19
C ILE A 59 21.44 10.10 -9.41
N GLU A 60 21.67 10.79 -10.53
CA GLU A 60 21.13 10.44 -11.84
C GLU A 60 22.18 9.63 -12.64
N GLU A 61 21.82 8.42 -13.02
CA GLU A 61 22.64 7.55 -13.87
C GLU A 61 21.99 7.39 -15.26
N THR A 62 22.80 7.57 -16.30
CA THR A 62 22.37 7.40 -17.70
C THR A 62 22.22 5.91 -18.01
N GLY A 63 21.02 5.38 -17.82
CA GLY A 63 20.74 3.96 -17.96
C GLY A 63 20.56 3.50 -19.41
N ASN A 64 21.47 2.66 -19.88
CA ASN A 64 21.20 1.73 -20.98
C ASN A 64 20.42 0.55 -20.40
N SER A 65 19.09 0.51 -20.58
CA SER A 65 18.29 -0.63 -20.12
C SER A 65 18.57 -1.87 -20.98
N PRO A 66 18.61 -3.10 -20.39
CA PRO A 66 18.72 -4.33 -21.17
C PRO A 66 17.52 -4.57 -22.11
N GLU A 67 16.38 -3.89 -21.92
CA GLU A 67 15.30 -3.91 -22.94
C GLU A 67 15.70 -3.18 -24.23
N ASP A 68 16.54 -2.15 -24.14
CA ASP A 68 16.97 -1.36 -25.30
C ASP A 68 18.11 -2.04 -26.08
N THR A 69 18.65 -3.20 -25.64
CA THR A 69 19.62 -4.00 -26.41
C THR A 69 18.98 -5.04 -27.34
N LEU A 70 17.68 -5.34 -27.17
CA LEU A 70 16.91 -6.20 -28.07
C LEU A 70 16.23 -5.44 -29.22
N ALA A 71 16.28 -4.11 -29.20
CA ALA A 71 15.86 -3.26 -30.31
C ALA A 71 17.06 -2.90 -31.19
N ALA A 72 16.94 -3.11 -32.51
CA ALA A 72 17.97 -2.71 -33.47
C ALA A 72 18.25 -1.19 -33.40
N PRO A 73 19.48 -0.72 -33.68
CA PRO A 73 19.90 0.66 -33.45
C PRO A 73 19.30 1.63 -34.48
N LEU A 74 18.03 1.98 -34.31
CA LEU A 74 17.28 2.92 -35.14
C LEU A 74 16.56 3.95 -34.27
N THR A 75 16.72 5.23 -34.64
CA THR A 75 16.25 6.44 -33.94
C THR A 75 16.95 6.74 -32.60
N GLY A 76 17.28 8.02 -32.38
CA GLY A 76 18.01 8.50 -31.21
C GLY A 76 17.15 8.55 -29.94
N ARG A 77 16.86 7.40 -29.34
CA ARG A 77 16.25 7.33 -28.00
C ARG A 77 17.15 8.04 -26.98
N ARG A 78 16.66 9.14 -26.42
CA ARG A 78 17.24 9.79 -25.24
C ARG A 78 17.31 8.75 -24.11
N ALA A 79 18.52 8.45 -23.64
CA ALA A 79 18.75 7.42 -22.62
C ALA A 79 17.91 7.66 -21.36
N LYS A 80 17.44 6.58 -20.74
CA LYS A 80 16.50 6.62 -19.62
C LYS A 80 17.28 6.92 -18.33
N ILE A 81 17.00 8.04 -17.67
CA ILE A 81 17.62 8.38 -16.38
C ILE A 81 17.15 7.38 -15.31
N VAL A 82 18.08 6.68 -14.69
CA VAL A 82 17.90 5.87 -13.48
C VAL A 82 18.21 6.76 -12.29
N TYR A 83 17.38 6.74 -11.25
CA TYR A 83 17.70 7.35 -9.97
C TYR A 83 18.27 6.29 -9.03
N ARG A 84 19.31 6.65 -8.26
CA ARG A 84 19.89 5.80 -7.20
C ARG A 84 20.04 6.60 -5.91
N LEU A 85 19.74 5.96 -4.78
CA LEU A 85 19.90 6.51 -3.44
C LEU A 85 21.38 6.52 -3.03
N THR A 86 21.89 7.65 -2.53
CA THR A 86 23.29 7.82 -2.11
C THR A 86 23.55 7.25 -0.69
N ALA A 87 24.69 7.56 -0.06
CA ALA A 87 24.90 7.22 1.35
C ALA A 87 24.15 8.22 2.24
N GLU A 88 24.35 9.50 1.95
CA GLU A 88 23.71 10.68 2.52
C GLU A 88 22.18 10.59 2.42
N GLY A 89 21.67 10.11 1.28
CA GLY A 89 20.23 9.87 1.08
C GLY A 89 19.66 8.71 1.91
N LYS A 90 20.49 7.72 2.28
CA LYS A 90 20.08 6.67 3.23
C LYS A 90 20.06 7.22 4.65
N GLU A 91 21.10 7.94 5.06
CA GLU A 91 21.17 8.57 6.38
C GLU A 91 19.99 9.53 6.62
N HIS A 92 19.69 10.40 5.64
CA HIS A 92 18.50 11.26 5.68
C HIS A 92 17.18 10.46 5.73
N PHE A 93 17.07 9.34 5.01
CA PHE A 93 15.89 8.48 5.08
C PHE A 93 15.74 7.78 6.43
N GLU A 94 16.82 7.31 7.06
CA GLU A 94 16.78 6.78 8.43
C GLU A 94 16.44 7.88 9.45
N GLU A 95 16.91 9.12 9.25
CA GLU A 95 16.48 10.25 10.09
C GLU A 95 14.97 10.49 9.96
N LEU A 96 14.45 10.61 8.74
CA LEU A 96 13.02 10.72 8.47
C LEU A 96 12.23 9.56 9.08
N LEU A 97 12.74 8.33 9.04
CA LEU A 97 12.13 7.17 9.70
C LEU A 97 12.11 7.32 11.22
N SER A 98 13.19 7.82 11.83
CA SER A 98 13.30 8.03 13.27
C SER A 98 12.37 9.13 13.82
N GLN A 99 12.04 10.14 13.00
CA GLN A 99 11.21 11.28 13.37
C GLN A 99 9.76 10.85 13.69
N THR A 100 9.42 10.81 14.99
CA THR A 100 8.06 10.51 15.49
C THR A 100 7.44 11.72 16.23
N GLY A 101 7.45 12.88 15.56
CA GLY A 101 6.70 14.06 16.00
C GLY A 101 5.20 13.98 15.66
N PRO A 102 4.36 14.94 16.09
CA PRO A 102 2.91 14.90 15.88
C PRO A 102 2.47 14.69 14.42
N ASP A 103 3.18 15.32 13.46
CA ASP A 103 2.91 15.17 12.02
C ASP A 103 3.09 13.73 11.51
N ALA A 104 3.85 12.87 12.20
CA ALA A 104 4.01 11.45 11.83
C ALA A 104 2.75 10.61 12.08
N TYR A 105 1.86 11.09 12.96
CA TYR A 105 0.63 10.39 13.37
C TYR A 105 -0.60 10.84 12.59
N GLU A 106 -0.51 11.93 11.81
CA GLU A 106 -1.59 12.43 10.96
C GLU A 106 -1.85 11.49 9.77
N ASP A 107 -3.11 11.42 9.31
CA ASP A 107 -3.61 10.41 8.37
C ASP A 107 -2.80 10.32 7.06
N GLU A 108 -2.30 11.45 6.55
CA GLU A 108 -1.46 11.45 5.36
C GLU A 108 -0.07 10.83 5.61
N THR A 109 0.65 11.27 6.64
CA THR A 109 2.00 10.81 6.94
C THR A 109 2.02 9.36 7.42
N PHE A 110 1.04 8.95 8.22
CA PHE A 110 0.98 7.61 8.78
C PHE A 110 0.91 6.53 7.70
N ALA A 111 -0.06 6.59 6.78
CA ALA A 111 -0.18 5.52 5.78
C ALA A 111 1.00 5.50 4.79
N ALA A 112 1.74 6.62 4.65
CA ALA A 112 3.01 6.63 3.93
C ALA A 112 4.10 5.88 4.70
N ARG A 113 4.27 6.12 6.00
CA ARG A 113 5.18 5.34 6.86
C ARG A 113 4.81 3.85 6.85
N PHE A 114 3.51 3.55 6.96
CA PHE A 114 2.96 2.19 6.97
C PHE A 114 3.34 1.40 5.72
N ALA A 115 3.27 2.00 4.52
CA ALA A 115 3.64 1.36 3.27
C ALA A 115 5.10 0.87 3.21
N PHE A 116 6.00 1.43 4.04
CA PHE A 116 7.41 1.05 4.12
C PHE A 116 7.79 0.36 5.45
N PHE A 117 6.83 0.02 6.32
CA PHE A 117 7.08 -0.68 7.60
C PHE A 117 7.86 -2.00 7.46
N GLY A 118 7.72 -2.71 6.33
CA GLY A 118 8.51 -3.91 6.02
C GLY A 118 10.02 -3.64 5.88
N GLN A 119 10.45 -2.38 5.79
CA GLN A 119 11.85 -1.98 5.70
C GLN A 119 12.40 -1.31 6.99
N THR A 120 11.59 -1.16 8.05
CA THR A 120 11.95 -0.43 9.28
C THR A 120 12.23 -1.39 10.44
N SER A 121 12.89 -0.89 11.50
CA SER A 121 13.01 -1.64 12.75
C SER A 121 11.67 -1.72 13.47
N ARG A 122 11.47 -2.81 14.22
CA ARG A 122 10.30 -3.05 15.07
C ARG A 122 10.02 -1.88 16.02
N ASP A 123 11.06 -1.31 16.63
CA ASP A 123 10.92 -0.20 17.57
C ASP A 123 10.40 1.09 16.91
N VAL A 124 10.73 1.31 15.62
CA VAL A 124 10.17 2.40 14.83
C VAL A 124 8.70 2.12 14.47
N ARG A 125 8.34 0.89 14.07
CA ARG A 125 6.94 0.51 13.82
C ARG A 125 6.08 0.71 15.07
N MET A 126 6.52 0.15 16.19
CA MET A 126 5.87 0.26 17.50
C MET A 126 5.62 1.72 17.89
N ARG A 127 6.65 2.58 17.82
CA ARG A 127 6.53 4.01 18.18
C ARG A 127 5.55 4.77 17.29
N VAL A 128 5.52 4.48 15.98
CA VAL A 128 4.56 5.10 15.05
C VAL A 128 3.13 4.62 15.30
N LEU A 129 2.94 3.32 15.56
CA LEU A 129 1.63 2.73 15.87
C LEU A 129 1.05 3.24 17.20
N GLU A 130 1.83 3.18 18.28
CA GLU A 130 1.41 3.61 19.62
C GLU A 130 1.12 5.12 19.67
N GLY A 131 1.93 5.92 18.98
CA GLY A 131 1.69 7.37 18.85
C GLY A 131 0.44 7.71 18.06
N ARG A 132 0.16 7.01 16.93
CA ARG A 132 -1.11 7.19 16.20
C ARG A 132 -2.31 6.74 17.01
N ARG A 133 -2.23 5.61 17.71
CA ARG A 133 -3.33 5.14 18.56
C ARG A 133 -3.65 6.20 19.63
N SER A 134 -2.63 6.68 20.35
CA SER A 134 -2.78 7.72 21.38
C SER A 134 -3.41 9.01 20.82
N ARG A 135 -3.03 9.42 19.60
CA ARG A 135 -3.58 10.57 18.88
C ARG A 135 -5.05 10.37 18.47
N LEU A 136 -5.43 9.18 18.06
CA LEU A 136 -6.81 8.84 17.71
C LEU A 136 -7.70 8.66 18.95
N GLU A 137 -7.16 8.13 20.05
CA GLU A 137 -7.82 8.05 21.37
C GLU A 137 -8.10 9.47 21.91
N GLU A 138 -7.14 10.39 21.82
CA GLU A 138 -7.33 11.81 22.16
C GLU A 138 -8.39 12.50 21.27
N ARG A 139 -8.38 12.22 19.96
CA ARG A 139 -9.36 12.74 18.99
C ARG A 139 -10.77 12.22 19.29
N LEU A 140 -10.89 10.92 19.58
CA LEU A 140 -12.14 10.23 19.89
C LEU A 140 -12.81 10.84 21.12
N GLU A 141 -12.04 11.07 22.19
CA GLU A 141 -12.57 11.65 23.43
C GLU A 141 -13.01 13.11 23.22
N LYS A 142 -12.24 13.90 22.47
CA LYS A 142 -12.66 15.26 22.06
C LYS A 142 -13.96 15.25 21.24
N MET A 143 -14.15 14.27 20.36
CA MET A 143 -15.39 14.12 19.58
C MET A 143 -16.59 13.74 20.47
N ARG A 144 -16.42 12.78 21.38
CA ARG A 144 -17.45 12.37 22.37
C ARG A 144 -17.86 13.54 23.26
N ALA A 145 -16.90 14.22 23.87
CA ALA A 145 -17.14 15.37 24.72
C ALA A 145 -17.77 16.56 23.95
N SER A 146 -17.48 16.71 22.65
CA SER A 146 -18.14 17.72 21.81
C SER A 146 -19.61 17.36 21.56
N LEU A 147 -19.88 16.15 21.08
CA LEU A 147 -21.22 15.66 20.78
C LEU A 147 -22.14 15.72 22.01
N ALA A 148 -21.63 15.34 23.18
CA ALA A 148 -22.36 15.42 24.46
C ALA A 148 -22.80 16.85 24.83
N ARG A 149 -22.08 17.90 24.40
CA ARG A 149 -22.43 19.31 24.67
C ARG A 149 -23.35 19.93 23.61
N THR A 150 -23.43 19.35 22.41
CA THR A 150 -24.16 19.95 21.28
C THR A 150 -25.39 19.16 20.85
N ARG A 151 -25.57 17.90 21.29
CA ARG A 151 -26.62 16.97 20.84
C ARG A 151 -28.01 17.58 20.66
N GLU A 152 -28.48 18.36 21.64
CA GLU A 152 -29.82 18.97 21.65
C GLU A 152 -30.02 20.11 20.61
N ARG A 153 -28.95 20.49 19.90
CA ARG A 153 -28.91 21.61 18.94
C ARG A 153 -28.61 21.17 17.51
N LEU A 154 -28.58 19.86 17.26
CA LEU A 154 -28.24 19.25 15.98
C LEU A 154 -29.43 18.45 15.45
N ASP A 155 -29.63 18.46 14.14
CA ASP A 155 -30.59 17.59 13.45
C ASP A 155 -30.08 16.15 13.33
N ASP A 156 -30.99 15.22 13.04
CA ASP A 156 -30.71 13.78 12.95
C ASP A 156 -29.62 13.43 11.92
N TYR A 157 -29.57 14.11 10.77
CA TYR A 157 -28.54 13.85 9.75
C TYR A 157 -27.16 14.35 10.19
N THR A 158 -27.10 15.51 10.86
CA THR A 158 -25.84 15.98 11.47
C THR A 158 -25.39 15.06 12.61
N LEU A 159 -26.32 14.52 13.42
CA LEU A 159 -26.00 13.54 14.46
C LEU A 159 -25.44 12.24 13.88
N GLU A 160 -26.06 11.67 12.85
CA GLU A 160 -25.57 10.46 12.18
C GLU A 160 -24.24 10.70 11.44
N LEU A 161 -24.00 11.90 10.89
CA LEU A 161 -22.69 12.26 10.33
C LEU A 161 -21.58 12.29 11.39
N GLN A 162 -21.84 12.85 12.58
CA GLN A 162 -20.91 12.82 13.72
C GLN A 162 -20.65 11.38 14.19
N ARG A 163 -21.70 10.56 14.25
CA ARG A 163 -21.63 9.14 14.63
C ARG A 163 -20.78 8.33 13.65
N HIS A 164 -21.03 8.43 12.34
CA HIS A 164 -20.24 7.75 11.31
C HIS A 164 -18.74 8.13 11.37
N GLY A 165 -18.46 9.41 11.64
CA GLY A 165 -17.10 9.88 11.89
C GLY A 165 -16.46 9.25 13.14
N MET A 166 -17.22 9.13 14.23
CA MET A 166 -16.77 8.51 15.49
C MET A 166 -16.52 7.02 15.33
N GLU A 167 -17.47 6.26 14.80
CA GLU A 167 -17.36 4.82 14.53
C GLU A 167 -16.15 4.48 13.64
N SER A 168 -15.76 5.40 12.75
CA SER A 168 -14.59 5.25 11.90
C SER A 168 -13.27 5.44 12.65
N VAL A 169 -13.18 6.41 13.57
CA VAL A 169 -12.02 6.56 14.47
C VAL A 169 -11.91 5.35 15.42
N GLU A 170 -13.03 4.89 15.97
CA GLU A 170 -13.04 3.70 16.85
C GLU A 170 -12.61 2.42 16.14
N ARG A 171 -13.02 2.23 14.88
CA ARG A 171 -12.59 1.11 14.03
C ARG A 171 -11.08 1.12 13.84
N GLU A 172 -10.48 2.29 13.62
CA GLU A 172 -9.03 2.40 13.46
C GLU A 172 -8.28 2.19 14.79
N VAL A 173 -8.79 2.69 15.92
CA VAL A 173 -8.19 2.43 17.25
C VAL A 173 -8.20 0.93 17.59
N ARG A 174 -9.26 0.18 17.23
CA ARG A 174 -9.29 -1.29 17.39
C ARG A 174 -8.23 -1.98 16.51
N TRP A 175 -8.20 -1.66 15.22
CA TRP A 175 -7.21 -2.20 14.28
C TRP A 175 -5.76 -1.90 14.71
N LEU A 176 -5.47 -0.69 15.21
CA LEU A 176 -4.16 -0.34 15.73
C LEU A 176 -3.78 -1.15 16.98
N ASN A 177 -4.73 -1.45 17.88
CA ASN A 177 -4.46 -2.31 19.04
C ASN A 177 -4.16 -3.76 18.60
N GLU A 178 -4.99 -4.35 17.74
CA GLU A 178 -4.77 -5.69 17.17
C GLU A 178 -3.40 -5.80 16.47
N LEU A 179 -3.00 -4.75 15.73
CA LEU A 179 -1.71 -4.69 15.06
C LEU A 179 -0.54 -4.50 16.04
N ILE A 180 -0.69 -3.64 17.05
CA ILE A 180 0.29 -3.48 18.15
C ILE A 180 0.49 -4.82 18.88
N GLU A 181 -0.57 -5.60 19.10
CA GLU A 181 -0.49 -6.91 19.75
C GLU A 181 0.19 -7.97 18.87
N SER A 182 -0.07 -8.00 17.56
CA SER A 182 0.62 -8.93 16.64
C SER A 182 2.11 -8.59 16.48
N GLU A 183 2.47 -7.31 16.36
CA GLU A 183 3.86 -6.82 16.35
C GLU A 183 4.56 -7.13 17.69
N ARG A 184 3.88 -6.95 18.84
CA ARG A 184 4.39 -7.35 20.17
C ARG A 184 4.56 -8.86 20.31
N ALA A 185 3.70 -9.67 19.70
CA ALA A 185 3.83 -11.12 19.66
C ALA A 185 4.89 -11.64 18.67
N GLY A 186 5.52 -10.76 17.87
CA GLY A 186 6.46 -11.17 16.81
C GLY A 186 5.80 -11.89 15.64
N ARG A 187 4.46 -11.76 15.49
CA ARG A 187 3.70 -12.33 14.39
C ARG A 187 3.75 -11.41 13.17
N ASP A 188 4.91 -11.40 12.51
CA ASP A 188 5.06 -10.78 11.19
C ASP A 188 3.95 -11.27 10.25
N LEU A 189 3.21 -10.32 9.65
CA LEU A 189 2.03 -10.59 8.80
C LEU A 189 2.32 -11.43 7.53
N LYS A 190 3.58 -11.80 7.27
CA LYS A 190 3.98 -12.77 6.23
C LYS A 190 3.36 -14.16 6.40
N GLY A 191 2.90 -14.54 7.59
CA GLY A 191 2.50 -15.91 7.91
C GLY A 191 1.20 -16.42 7.27
N SER A 192 0.26 -15.55 6.87
CA SER A 192 -1.12 -15.98 6.55
C SER A 192 -1.41 -16.21 5.05
N GLY A 193 -0.39 -16.16 4.17
CA GLY A 193 -0.57 -16.13 2.71
C GLY A 193 -0.18 -17.40 1.93
N SER A 194 0.43 -18.40 2.55
CA SER A 194 0.88 -19.62 1.87
C SER A 194 0.90 -20.82 2.81
N GLY A 195 -0.08 -21.72 2.68
CA GLY A 195 -0.27 -22.85 3.59
C GLY A 195 -1.59 -23.59 3.38
N GLY A 196 -1.89 -23.99 2.13
CA GLY A 196 -3.21 -24.51 1.77
C GLY A 196 -3.29 -25.27 0.45
N ALA A 197 -2.20 -25.91 0.01
CA ALA A 197 -2.18 -26.72 -1.20
C ALA A 197 -1.30 -27.97 -1.04
N ALA A 198 -1.67 -29.06 -1.72
CA ALA A 198 -0.92 -30.30 -1.89
C ALA A 198 -0.57 -31.10 -0.62
N GLN A 199 -1.56 -31.80 -0.05
CA GLN A 199 -1.33 -33.21 0.29
C GLN A 199 -2.60 -34.08 0.23
N GLN A 200 -2.76 -34.79 -0.89
CA GLN A 200 -3.41 -36.10 -0.92
C GLN A 200 -2.82 -36.87 -2.11
N ASN A 201 -2.24 -38.04 -1.83
CA ASN A 201 -1.34 -38.74 -2.76
C ASN A 201 -2.09 -39.88 -3.49
N THR A 202 -1.60 -40.23 -4.67
CA THR A 202 -1.94 -41.51 -5.35
C THR A 202 -1.27 -42.69 -4.60
N THR A 203 -1.46 -44.00 -4.85
CA THR A 203 -2.01 -44.83 -5.97
C THR A 203 -2.44 -46.20 -5.29
N SER A 204 -2.91 -47.31 -5.89
CA SER A 204 -2.96 -47.85 -7.26
C SER A 204 -3.94 -49.04 -7.36
N GLY A 205 -4.53 -49.27 -8.54
CA GLY A 205 -5.06 -50.58 -8.98
C GLY A 205 -6.55 -50.87 -8.73
N SER A 206 -7.23 -51.72 -9.54
CA SER A 206 -6.78 -52.33 -10.81
C SER A 206 -7.94 -52.89 -11.67
N ALA A 207 -7.75 -52.84 -12.99
CA ALA A 207 -8.35 -53.69 -14.05
C ALA A 207 -9.88 -53.67 -14.36
N GLY A 208 -10.19 -53.74 -15.66
CA GLY A 208 -11.53 -53.98 -16.25
C GLY A 208 -12.38 -52.72 -16.45
N GLY A 209 -13.09 -52.51 -17.56
CA GLY A 209 -13.11 -53.23 -18.85
C GLY A 209 -14.17 -52.60 -19.79
N LEU A 210 -13.84 -52.42 -21.08
CA LEU A 210 -14.78 -51.87 -22.09
C LEU A 210 -15.85 -52.91 -22.49
N PRO A 211 -17.09 -52.48 -22.77
CA PRO A 211 -17.49 -52.33 -24.18
C PRO A 211 -18.45 -51.17 -24.52
N ARG A 212 -18.51 -50.85 -25.83
CA ARG A 212 -19.64 -50.22 -26.56
C ARG A 212 -20.41 -51.35 -27.31
N PRO A 213 -21.60 -51.16 -27.94
CA PRO A 213 -22.23 -49.90 -28.39
C PRO A 213 -23.76 -49.77 -28.15
N GLY A 214 -24.36 -48.68 -28.67
CA GLY A 214 -25.68 -48.65 -29.32
C GLY A 214 -26.96 -48.76 -28.46
N ASP A 215 -27.75 -47.68 -28.37
CA ASP A 215 -28.87 -47.46 -29.31
C ASP A 215 -29.59 -46.11 -29.07
N THR A 216 -30.37 -45.66 -30.06
CA THR A 216 -31.28 -44.49 -29.97
C THR A 216 -32.68 -44.89 -30.43
N PRO A 217 -33.72 -44.50 -29.68
CA PRO A 217 -34.59 -43.39 -30.13
C PRO A 217 -34.70 -42.30 -29.03
N GLY A 218 -35.29 -41.12 -29.25
CA GLY A 218 -36.12 -40.64 -30.36
C GLY A 218 -37.52 -40.24 -29.86
N THR A 219 -38.11 -39.19 -30.45
CA THR A 219 -39.37 -38.49 -30.07
C THR A 219 -39.35 -37.73 -28.71
N ASP A 220 -40.07 -36.62 -28.52
CA ASP A 220 -40.64 -35.65 -29.47
C ASP A 220 -40.84 -34.27 -28.81
N THR A 221 -40.98 -33.21 -29.64
CA THR A 221 -41.28 -31.83 -29.19
C THR A 221 -42.62 -31.35 -29.76
N PRO A 222 -43.52 -30.85 -28.90
CA PRO A 222 -44.20 -29.56 -29.11
C PRO A 222 -43.83 -28.58 -27.97
N GLY A 223 -43.78 -27.26 -28.12
CA GLY A 223 -44.60 -26.37 -28.97
C GLY A 223 -45.86 -25.97 -28.21
N GLU A 224 -46.27 -24.73 -28.03
CA GLU A 224 -45.88 -23.37 -28.47
C GLU A 224 -46.89 -22.42 -27.74
N THR A 225 -46.86 -21.10 -27.98
CA THR A 225 -47.75 -20.06 -27.40
C THR A 225 -47.52 -19.74 -25.91
N ALA A 226 -47.30 -18.52 -25.42
CA ALA A 226 -47.59 -17.13 -25.83
C ALA A 226 -48.89 -16.54 -25.26
N THR A 227 -48.74 -15.67 -24.26
CA THR A 227 -49.52 -14.45 -23.98
C THR A 227 -48.61 -13.51 -23.18
#